data_AF-A0A7S2W016-F1
#
_entry.id   AF-A0A7S2W016-F1
#
_cell.length_a   1.000
_cell.length_b   1.000
_cell.length_c   1.000
_cell.angle_alpha   90.00
_cell.angle_beta   90.00
_cell.angle_gamma   90.00
#
_symmetry.space_group_name_H-M   'P 1'
#
loop_
_entity.id
_entity.type
_entity.pdbx_description
1 polymer ?
#
loop_
_entity_poly.entity_id
_entity_poly.type
_entity_poly.pdbx_seq_one_letter_code
_entity_poly.pdbx_strand_id
1 'polypeptide(L)'
;MTKGFSYISVQTINACPNEQVFTTDMSNAGIVEGRKNSDFNRKRITFGTYSLAYADTTNEMNSRAVPAITLYESNEEDRHYFMSLNSSERLHARKWVQMHIMELFENLLYDFATG
;
A
#
# COMPACT_ATOMS: atom_id res chain seq x y z
N MET A 1 16.34 -4.39 -21.68
CA MET A 1 15.94 -4.24 -20.26
C MET A 1 16.60 -3.04 -19.55
N THR A 2 17.80 -2.59 -19.94
CA THR A 2 18.52 -1.45 -19.31
C THR A 2 17.86 -0.07 -19.50
N LYS A 3 17.20 0.17 -20.63
CA LYS A 3 16.51 1.46 -20.90
C LYS A 3 15.33 1.72 -19.96
N GLY A 4 14.64 0.68 -19.51
CA GLY A 4 13.49 0.81 -18.61
C GLY A 4 13.89 1.31 -17.23
N PHE A 5 14.99 0.77 -16.66
CA PHE A 5 15.52 1.23 -15.38
C PHE A 5 15.98 2.68 -15.44
N SER A 6 16.75 3.06 -16.47
CA SER A 6 17.22 4.43 -16.64
C SER A 6 16.07 5.44 -16.75
N TYR A 7 15.01 5.07 -17.47
CA TYR A 7 13.83 5.93 -17.63
C TYR A 7 13.11 6.18 -16.29
N ILE A 8 12.93 5.12 -15.49
CA ILE A 8 12.32 5.22 -14.16
C ILE A 8 13.18 6.11 -13.25
N SER A 9 14.51 5.96 -13.27
CA SER A 9 15.41 6.78 -12.46
C SER A 9 15.26 8.28 -12.74
N VAL A 10 15.20 8.67 -14.02
CA VAL A 10 15.02 10.08 -14.43
C VAL A 10 13.67 10.62 -13.96
N GLN A 11 12.60 9.84 -14.11
CA GLN A 11 11.28 10.23 -13.63
C GLN A 11 11.24 10.42 -12.11
N THR A 12 11.86 9.53 -11.35
CA THR A 12 11.89 9.63 -9.88
C THR A 12 12.65 10.87 -9.41
N ILE A 13 13.80 11.18 -10.02
CA ILE A 13 14.58 12.37 -9.67
C ILE A 13 13.79 13.65 -9.97
N ASN A 14 13.09 13.69 -11.10
CA ASN A 14 12.30 14.86 -11.50
C ASN A 14 11.04 15.07 -10.64
N ALA A 15 10.56 14.02 -9.98
CA ALA A 15 9.40 14.06 -9.09
C ALA A 15 9.75 14.48 -7.64
N CYS A 16 11.04 14.51 -7.27
CA CYS A 16 11.49 14.99 -5.98
C CYS A 16 11.59 16.53 -5.96
N PRO A 17 11.15 17.20 -4.87
CA PRO A 17 11.44 18.62 -4.65
C PRO A 17 12.94 18.84 -4.43
N ASN A 18 13.45 19.99 -4.87
CA ASN A 18 14.86 20.36 -4.77
C ASN A 18 15.08 21.29 -3.55
N GLU A 19 15.89 20.85 -2.58
CA GLU A 19 16.14 21.62 -1.36
C GLU A 19 16.86 22.96 -1.59
N GLN A 20 17.48 23.15 -2.76
CA GLN A 20 18.35 24.30 -3.06
C GLN A 20 17.70 25.41 -3.90
N VAL A 21 16.41 25.28 -4.27
CA VAL A 21 15.72 26.28 -5.10
C VAL A 21 14.70 27.04 -4.25
N PHE A 22 14.51 28.33 -4.56
CA PHE A 22 13.65 29.28 -3.84
C PHE A 22 12.17 28.85 -3.67
N THR A 23 11.74 27.78 -4.34
CA THR A 23 10.45 27.12 -4.17
C THR A 23 10.67 25.72 -3.60
N THR A 24 10.94 25.62 -2.30
CA THR A 24 11.16 24.35 -1.57
C THR A 24 10.01 23.35 -1.72
N ASP A 25 8.83 23.82 -2.15
CA ASP A 25 7.59 23.05 -2.19
C ASP A 25 7.24 22.49 -3.57
N MET A 26 8.07 22.63 -4.61
CA MET A 26 7.73 22.11 -5.95
C MET A 26 8.87 21.30 -6.59
N SER A 27 8.53 20.14 -7.15
CA SER A 27 9.43 19.28 -7.93
C SER A 27 9.71 19.88 -9.32
N ASN A 28 10.81 19.49 -9.94
CA ASN A 28 11.16 19.94 -11.29
C ASN A 28 10.07 19.60 -12.32
N ALA A 29 9.45 18.42 -12.20
CA ALA A 29 8.29 18.05 -13.00
C ALA A 29 7.05 18.91 -12.69
N GLY A 30 6.88 19.35 -11.44
CA GLY A 30 5.82 20.29 -11.08
C GLY A 30 6.00 21.68 -11.66
N ILE A 31 7.24 22.17 -11.69
CA ILE A 31 7.58 23.48 -12.27
C ILE A 31 7.43 23.48 -13.79
N VAL A 32 7.90 22.43 -14.47
CA VAL A 32 7.94 22.36 -15.94
C VAL A 32 6.65 21.81 -16.54
N GLU A 33 6.07 20.77 -15.93
CA GLU A 33 4.92 20.04 -16.48
C GLU A 33 3.61 20.34 -15.73
N GLY A 34 3.63 21.16 -14.67
CA GLY A 34 2.46 21.45 -13.85
C GLY A 34 1.95 20.26 -13.02
N ARG A 35 2.77 19.21 -12.86
CA ARG A 35 2.40 18.02 -12.08
C ARG A 35 2.42 18.30 -10.57
N LYS A 36 1.45 17.76 -9.84
CA LYS A 36 1.51 17.73 -8.38
C LYS A 36 2.74 16.92 -7.95
N ASN A 37 3.43 17.36 -6.89
CA ASN A 37 4.55 16.60 -6.34
C ASN A 37 4.10 15.19 -5.96
N SER A 38 5.01 14.24 -6.14
CA SER A 38 4.78 12.89 -5.67
C SER A 38 4.74 12.90 -4.16
N ASP A 39 3.64 12.43 -3.57
CA ASP A 39 3.55 12.22 -2.13
C ASP A 39 4.29 10.93 -1.78
N PHE A 40 5.55 11.08 -1.41
CA PHE A 40 6.40 9.96 -0.96
C PHE A 40 5.98 9.41 0.40
N ASN A 41 5.08 10.08 1.13
CA ASN A 41 4.50 9.60 2.37
C ASN A 41 3.25 8.72 2.15
N ARG A 42 2.83 8.55 0.88
CA ARG A 42 1.71 7.67 0.54
C ARG A 42 2.03 6.23 0.94
N LYS A 43 1.13 5.61 1.69
CA LYS A 43 1.26 4.20 2.08
C LYS A 43 1.12 3.32 0.84
N ARG A 44 2.19 2.62 0.48
CA ARG A 44 2.22 1.64 -0.61
C ARG A 44 2.52 0.27 -0.04
N ILE A 45 1.81 -0.73 -0.53
CA ILE A 45 2.06 -2.12 -0.18
C ILE A 45 2.19 -2.92 -1.47
N THR A 46 3.16 -3.83 -1.51
CA THR A 46 3.44 -4.62 -2.71
C THR A 46 2.32 -5.63 -2.94
N PHE A 47 1.88 -5.79 -4.18
CA PHE A 47 0.94 -6.84 -4.57
C PHE A 47 1.42 -8.22 -4.08
N GLY A 48 0.50 -9.03 -3.57
CA GLY A 48 0.79 -10.38 -3.07
C GLY A 48 1.36 -10.42 -1.64
N THR A 49 1.52 -9.27 -0.99
CA THR A 49 1.96 -9.21 0.41
C THR A 49 0.85 -9.66 1.35
N TYR A 50 1.20 -10.51 2.31
CA TYR A 50 0.30 -10.86 3.41
C TYR A 50 0.13 -9.69 4.36
N SER A 51 -1.12 -9.40 4.71
CA SER A 51 -1.46 -8.24 5.52
C SER A 51 -2.70 -8.50 6.36
N LEU A 52 -2.73 -7.88 7.52
CA LEU A 52 -3.93 -7.80 8.33
C LEU A 52 -4.69 -6.53 7.94
N ALA A 53 -5.79 -6.69 7.21
CA ALA A 53 -6.63 -5.58 6.77
C ALA A 53 -7.68 -5.25 7.84
N TYR A 54 -7.79 -3.96 8.17
CA TYR A 54 -8.80 -3.45 9.09
C TYR A 54 -9.92 -2.82 8.25
N ALA A 55 -11.03 -3.54 8.12
CA ALA A 55 -12.25 -2.97 7.55
C ALA A 55 -12.73 -1.84 8.48
N ASP A 56 -13.14 -0.71 7.89
CA ASP A 56 -13.58 0.47 8.65
C ASP A 56 -14.71 0.11 9.64
N THR A 57 -14.78 0.87 10.73
CA THR A 57 -15.72 0.66 11.84
C THR A 57 -17.18 0.76 11.42
N THR A 58 -17.83 -0.39 11.24
CA THR A 58 -19.25 -0.55 11.58
C THR A 58 -19.35 -0.88 13.07
N ASN A 59 -20.36 -0.36 13.77
CA ASN A 59 -20.64 -0.63 15.19
C ASN A 59 -21.08 -2.08 15.47
N GLU A 60 -20.71 -3.01 14.61
CA GLU A 60 -21.04 -4.42 14.68
C GLU A 60 -19.86 -5.19 15.27
N MET A 61 -20.19 -6.20 16.08
CA MET A 61 -19.26 -7.02 16.84
C MET A 61 -18.53 -8.06 15.95
N ASN A 62 -18.08 -7.68 14.74
CA ASN A 62 -17.37 -8.58 13.84
C ASN A 62 -15.86 -8.25 13.77
N SER A 63 -15.08 -9.24 13.33
CA SER A 63 -13.62 -9.35 13.55
C SER A 63 -12.86 -8.06 13.26
N ARG A 64 -12.12 -7.58 14.26
CA ARG A 64 -11.41 -6.30 14.23
C ARG A 64 -10.25 -6.25 13.22
N ALA A 65 -9.83 -7.39 12.67
CA ALA A 65 -8.78 -7.48 11.68
C ALA A 65 -8.94 -8.77 10.87
N VAL A 66 -8.82 -8.68 9.53
CA VAL A 66 -8.99 -9.83 8.64
C VAL A 66 -7.66 -10.16 7.97
N PRO A 67 -7.18 -11.42 8.08
CA PRO A 67 -5.98 -11.84 7.36
C PRO A 67 -6.29 -11.86 5.86
N ALA A 68 -5.50 -11.13 5.09
CA ALA A 68 -5.77 -10.89 3.69
C ALA A 68 -4.49 -10.75 2.85
N ILE A 69 -4.60 -11.08 1.56
CA ILE A 69 -3.53 -10.85 0.58
C ILE A 69 -3.77 -9.51 -0.10
N THR A 70 -2.72 -8.70 -0.18
CA THR A 70 -2.76 -7.39 -0.84
C THR A 70 -2.97 -7.55 -2.35
N LEU A 71 -3.94 -6.84 -2.91
CA LEU A 71 -4.19 -6.75 -4.35
C LEU A 71 -3.63 -5.43 -4.90
N TYR A 72 -4.45 -4.67 -5.63
CA TYR A 72 -4.07 -3.41 -6.27
C TYR A 72 -4.59 -2.19 -5.50
N GLU A 73 -3.96 -1.04 -5.76
CA GLU A 73 -4.41 0.27 -5.26
C GLU A 73 -5.85 0.54 -5.72
N SER A 74 -6.68 1.08 -4.83
CA SER A 74 -8.01 1.52 -5.20
C SER A 74 -7.95 2.84 -5.96
N ASN A 75 -9.02 3.15 -6.71
CA ASN A 75 -9.16 4.43 -7.40
C ASN A 75 -9.37 5.60 -6.42
N GLU A 76 -9.70 5.30 -5.16
CA GLU A 76 -9.76 6.27 -4.07
C GLU A 76 -8.40 6.41 -3.38
N GLU A 77 -7.99 7.65 -3.12
CA GLU A 77 -6.74 7.96 -2.42
C GLU A 77 -6.64 7.20 -1.09
N ASP A 78 -5.44 6.68 -0.80
CA ASP A 78 -5.08 5.90 0.39
C ASP A 78 -5.78 4.55 0.61
N ARG A 79 -6.60 4.06 -0.33
CA ARG A 79 -7.29 2.77 -0.16
C ARG A 79 -6.66 1.70 -1.04
N HIS A 80 -6.63 0.46 -0.53
CA HIS A 80 -6.15 -0.70 -1.26
C HIS A 80 -7.22 -1.80 -1.24
N TYR A 81 -7.22 -2.60 -2.30
CA TYR A 81 -7.99 -3.84 -2.33
C TYR A 81 -7.18 -4.96 -1.68
N PHE A 82 -7.88 -5.79 -0.92
CA PHE A 82 -7.34 -6.97 -0.27
C PHE A 82 -8.23 -8.18 -0.58
N MET A 83 -7.67 -9.39 -0.55
CA MET A 83 -8.41 -10.64 -0.66
C MET A 83 -8.41 -11.33 0.70
N SER A 84 -9.58 -11.48 1.31
CA SER A 84 -9.76 -12.19 2.58
C SER A 84 -9.32 -13.65 2.44
N LEU A 85 -8.49 -14.14 3.36
CA LEU A 85 -8.12 -15.57 3.40
C LEU A 85 -9.27 -16.44 3.93
N ASN A 86 -10.15 -15.87 4.76
CA ASN A 86 -11.23 -16.61 5.40
C ASN A 86 -12.44 -16.80 4.48
N SER A 87 -12.91 -15.71 3.86
CA SER A 87 -14.12 -15.71 3.02
C SER A 87 -13.81 -15.76 1.51
N SER A 88 -12.54 -15.64 1.11
CA SER A 88 -12.12 -15.43 -0.29
C SER A 88 -12.73 -14.19 -0.96
N GLU A 89 -13.36 -13.30 -0.20
CA GLU A 89 -13.99 -12.09 -0.72
C GLU A 89 -12.99 -10.93 -0.86
N ARG A 90 -13.29 -10.02 -1.79
CA ARG A 90 -12.52 -8.80 -1.96
C ARG A 90 -12.92 -7.79 -0.88
N LEU A 91 -11.95 -7.43 -0.04
CA LEU A 91 -12.07 -6.41 0.98
C LEU A 91 -11.50 -5.09 0.49
N HIS A 92 -12.06 -4.01 1.02
CA HIS A 92 -11.58 -2.65 0.81
C HIS A 92 -11.17 -2.09 2.16
N ALA A 93 -9.91 -1.68 2.29
CA ALA A 93 -9.38 -1.18 3.55
C ALA A 93 -8.43 0.00 3.35
N ARG A 94 -8.49 0.95 4.29
CA ARG A 94 -7.58 2.08 4.39
C ARG A 94 -6.45 1.84 5.40
N LYS A 95 -6.68 0.93 6.36
CA LYS A 95 -5.71 0.59 7.41
C LYS A 95 -5.33 -0.88 7.25
N TRP A 96 -4.03 -1.13 7.18
CA TRP A 96 -3.48 -2.47 7.12
C TRP A 96 -2.14 -2.53 7.85
N VAL A 97 -1.78 -3.73 8.29
CA VAL A 97 -0.46 -4.06 8.81
C VAL A 97 0.12 -5.14 7.91
N GLN A 98 1.29 -4.88 7.33
CA GLN A 98 2.02 -5.91 6.59
C GLN A 98 2.55 -6.94 7.57
N MET A 99 2.25 -8.20 7.33
CA MET A 99 2.73 -9.32 8.13
C MET A 99 3.85 -10.03 7.39
N HIS A 100 4.81 -10.56 8.14
CA HIS A 100 5.79 -11.44 7.56
C HIS A 100 5.18 -12.83 7.35
N ILE A 101 5.59 -13.54 6.30
CA ILE A 101 5.00 -14.85 5.96
C ILE A 101 5.17 -15.88 7.09
N MET A 102 6.18 -15.71 7.95
CA MET A 102 6.40 -16.57 9.12
C MET A 102 5.32 -16.38 10.19
N GLU A 103 4.90 -15.14 10.46
CA GLU A 103 3.82 -14.84 11.41
C GLU A 103 2.46 -15.36 10.93
N LEU A 104 2.28 -15.49 9.61
CA LEU A 104 1.10 -16.12 9.02
C LEU A 104 1.04 -17.61 9.36
N PHE A 105 2.14 -18.34 9.20
CA PHE A 105 2.19 -19.78 9.48
C PHE A 105 1.91 -20.08 10.95
N GLU A 106 2.42 -19.26 11.88
CA GLU A 106 2.13 -19.42 13.30
C GLU A 106 0.63 -19.27 13.59
N ASN A 107 0.00 -18.20 13.10
CA ASN A 107 -1.43 -17.97 13.30
C ASN A 107 -2.30 -19.08 12.68
N LEU A 108 -1.90 -19.59 11.51
CA LEU A 108 -2.63 -20.64 10.81
C LEU A 108 -2.43 -22.02 11.48
N LEU A 109 -1.24 -22.27 12.05
CA LEU A 109 -0.98 -23.44 12.88
C LEU A 109 -1.75 -23.40 14.21
N TYR A 110 -1.84 -22.23 14.84
CA TYR A 110 -2.65 -22.05 16.05
C TYR A 110 -4.13 -22.36 15.77
N ASP A 111 -4.70 -21.83 14.69
CA ASP A 111 -6.09 -22.08 14.32
C ASP A 111 -6.37 -23.57 14.05
N PHE A 112 -5.46 -24.25 13.33
CA PHE A 112 -5.56 -25.70 13.09
C PHE A 112 -5.40 -26.55 14.36
N ALA A 113 -4.63 -26.09 15.34
CA ALA A 113 -4.41 -26.82 16.59
C ALA A 113 -5.54 -26.67 17.61
N THR A 114 -6.40 -25.66 17.47
CA THR A 114 -7.54 -25.39 18.36
C THR A 114 -8.91 -25.76 17.81
N GLY A 115 -9.00 -26.24 16.56
CA GLY A 115 -10.20 -26.82 15.94
C GLY A 115 -10.30 -28.33 16.12
#